data_AF-A0AAN0JFW5-F1
#
_entry.id   AF-A0AAN0JFW5-F1
#
_cell.length_a   1.000
_cell.length_b   1.000
_cell.length_c   1.000
_cell.angle_alpha   90.00
_cell.angle_beta   90.00
_cell.angle_gamma   90.00
#
_symmetry.space_group_name_H-M   'P 1'
#
loop_
_entity.id
_entity.type
_entity.pdbx_description
1 polymer ?
#
loop_
_entity_poly.entity_id
_entity_poly.type
_entity_poly.pdbx_seq_one_letter_code
_entity_poly.pdbx_strand_id
1 'polypeptide(L)'
;GKECIIGYYDSTNSTNLQECDTEFCCNVTWKGNQPMDGLCPNGTCTCRQPFDSSLIGSYISIAVLLSIGVVISILLQIFNYQLKDNKYFKGSSPILNAVITFGCTMGYANGYLFLVNYYIGLTGNGKLRPICNVTVSSFWLSQLLINSTILMKNWRIFQIFHNPSQKNRNNLSNGKLFFGLSVITAPAIVALIAIQLIKPLEENKVVFKNYHCPGFPDNIETSRIEYHCILSLKLGWQTVIPFYFILLLVIIIFVGSFNCLITWHFKKEGELAILAGTIPLLLFIVYFAIAYVMSNGYTEPFSIRDQIPYTVAFILAYNSFILAVLYGSKTILLCRDRKVKPVNRKSTIRKKFNDLHDEIFMLKRQLQKMDASRPIKQLNSSSNLIPTVTFET
;
A
#
# COMPACT_ATOMS: atom_id res chain seq x y z
N GLY A 1 7.20 60.77 -37.65
CA GLY A 1 6.00 59.96 -37.90
C GLY A 1 5.02 60.82 -38.67
N LYS A 2 4.24 60.24 -39.58
CA LYS A 2 3.13 60.93 -40.23
C LYS A 2 1.86 60.62 -39.44
N GLU A 3 1.07 61.63 -39.12
CA GLU A 3 -0.26 61.46 -38.55
C GLU A 3 -1.24 61.15 -39.67
N CYS A 4 -2.26 60.33 -39.39
CA CYS A 4 -3.25 59.90 -40.38
C CYS A 4 -4.61 59.68 -39.73
N ILE A 5 -5.68 59.88 -40.49
CA ILE A 5 -7.06 59.81 -40.00
C ILE A 5 -7.55 58.36 -40.01
N ILE A 6 -8.19 57.92 -38.92
CA ILE A 6 -8.68 56.55 -38.75
C ILE A 6 -10.21 56.47 -38.90
N GLY A 7 -10.96 57.48 -38.47
CA GLY A 7 -12.42 57.48 -38.47
C GLY A 7 -13.01 58.75 -37.90
N TYR A 8 -14.32 58.90 -38.04
CA TYR A 8 -15.09 60.05 -37.54
C TYR A 8 -16.13 59.59 -36.51
N TYR A 9 -16.32 60.38 -35.46
CA TYR A 9 -17.31 60.14 -34.42
C TYR A 9 -18.26 61.33 -34.31
N ASP A 10 -19.56 61.08 -34.47
CA ASP A 10 -20.60 62.08 -34.30
C ASP A 10 -21.26 61.93 -32.93
N SER A 11 -21.10 62.96 -32.08
CA SER A 11 -21.66 62.97 -30.72
C SER A 11 -23.18 63.16 -30.67
N THR A 12 -23.80 63.62 -31.74
CA THR A 12 -25.26 63.89 -31.79
C THR A 12 -26.07 62.67 -32.19
N ASN A 13 -25.43 61.69 -32.81
CA ASN A 13 -26.06 60.50 -33.34
C ASN A 13 -25.31 59.25 -32.82
N SER A 14 -25.81 58.68 -31.74
CA SER A 14 -25.10 57.73 -30.86
C SER A 14 -24.76 56.36 -31.48
N THR A 15 -24.93 56.15 -32.78
CA THR A 15 -24.88 54.82 -33.39
C THR A 15 -23.80 54.56 -34.43
N ASN A 16 -22.99 55.53 -34.89
CA ASN A 16 -22.02 55.20 -35.96
C ASN A 16 -20.66 55.86 -35.76
N LEU A 17 -19.71 55.10 -35.21
CA LEU A 17 -18.31 55.30 -35.54
C LEU A 17 -18.16 54.99 -37.04
N GLN A 18 -17.88 56.00 -37.86
CA GLN A 18 -17.76 55.81 -39.31
C GLN A 18 -16.30 55.51 -39.67
N GLU A 19 -16.09 54.39 -40.36
CA GLU A 19 -14.80 54.04 -40.95
C GLU A 19 -14.47 55.02 -42.09
N CYS A 20 -13.21 55.39 -42.19
CA CYS A 20 -12.76 56.47 -43.07
C CYS A 20 -12.45 55.90 -44.48
N ASP A 21 -13.28 56.22 -45.47
CA ASP A 21 -13.21 55.68 -46.85
C ASP A 21 -12.49 56.59 -47.88
N THR A 22 -11.76 57.61 -47.44
CA THR A 22 -11.05 58.55 -48.34
C THR A 22 -9.58 58.17 -48.56
N GLU A 23 -8.94 58.70 -49.61
CA GLU A 23 -7.51 58.45 -49.93
C GLU A 23 -6.52 58.89 -48.82
N PHE A 24 -6.99 59.65 -47.82
CA PHE A 24 -6.19 60.14 -46.69
C PHE A 24 -6.34 59.32 -45.42
N CYS A 25 -7.09 58.22 -45.47
CA CYS A 25 -7.37 57.37 -44.31
C CYS A 25 -6.34 56.24 -44.19
N CYS A 26 -6.01 55.85 -42.96
CA CYS A 26 -5.10 54.76 -42.70
C CYS A 26 -5.78 53.65 -41.90
N ASN A 27 -5.46 52.41 -42.27
CA ASN A 27 -5.86 51.25 -41.47
C ASN A 27 -5.18 51.29 -40.11
N VAL A 28 -5.96 50.99 -39.07
CA VAL A 28 -5.44 50.86 -37.71
C VAL A 28 -4.47 49.68 -37.67
N THR A 29 -3.21 49.99 -37.38
CA THR A 29 -2.18 48.99 -37.16
C THR A 29 -1.68 49.13 -35.73
N TRP A 30 -1.64 48.00 -35.03
CA TRP A 30 -1.15 47.94 -33.67
C TRP A 30 0.27 47.39 -33.70
N LYS A 31 1.09 47.83 -32.76
CA LYS A 31 2.42 47.24 -32.56
C LYS A 31 2.24 45.88 -31.88
N GLY A 32 2.18 44.81 -32.68
CA GLY A 32 1.94 43.44 -32.21
C GLY A 32 0.54 42.93 -32.62
N ASN A 33 -0.06 42.10 -31.76
CA ASN A 33 -1.41 41.57 -32.00
C ASN A 33 -2.51 42.58 -31.60
N GLN A 34 -3.77 42.20 -31.79
CA GLN A 34 -4.95 43.02 -31.46
C GLN A 34 -4.87 43.61 -30.04
N PRO A 35 -5.32 44.86 -29.85
CA PRO A 35 -5.38 45.50 -28.55
C PRO A 35 -6.35 44.70 -27.68
N MET A 36 -5.86 44.23 -26.54
CA MET A 36 -6.73 43.66 -25.52
C MET A 36 -7.09 44.76 -24.52
N ASP A 37 -8.32 44.73 -24.04
CA ASP A 37 -8.90 45.63 -23.05
C ASP A 37 -8.24 45.50 -21.65
N GLY A 38 -7.29 44.58 -21.50
CA GLY A 38 -6.65 44.26 -20.22
C GLY A 38 -7.61 43.65 -19.21
N LEU A 39 -8.87 43.40 -19.59
CA LEU A 39 -9.89 42.83 -18.73
C LEU A 39 -9.85 41.32 -18.85
N CYS A 40 -9.48 40.67 -17.75
CA CYS A 40 -9.59 39.22 -17.67
C CYS A 40 -11.07 38.81 -17.55
N PRO A 41 -11.51 37.73 -18.25
CA PRO A 41 -12.93 37.36 -18.36
C PRO A 41 -13.70 37.21 -17.04
N ASN A 42 -12.98 36.93 -15.95
CA ASN A 42 -13.53 36.75 -14.59
C ASN A 42 -12.97 37.75 -13.56
N GLY A 43 -12.42 38.89 -14.02
CA GLY A 43 -11.78 39.89 -13.15
C GLY A 43 -10.43 39.46 -12.54
N THR A 44 -9.97 38.23 -12.80
CA THR A 44 -8.65 37.74 -12.38
C THR A 44 -7.96 37.02 -13.54
N CYS A 45 -6.71 37.40 -13.80
CA CYS A 45 -5.89 36.79 -14.83
C CYS A 45 -5.19 35.56 -14.26
N THR A 46 -5.69 34.38 -14.58
CA THR A 46 -5.14 33.12 -14.05
C THR A 46 -4.55 32.26 -15.15
N CYS A 47 -3.37 31.68 -14.91
CA CYS A 47 -2.81 30.64 -15.76
C CYS A 47 -2.53 29.35 -14.98
N ARG A 48 -2.32 28.27 -15.74
CA ARG A 48 -1.82 27.00 -15.24
C ARG A 48 -0.39 26.82 -15.70
N GLN A 49 0.42 26.12 -14.89
CA GLN A 49 1.81 25.87 -15.27
C GLN A 49 1.88 24.75 -16.31
N PRO A 50 2.57 24.98 -17.44
CA PRO A 50 2.90 23.92 -18.37
C PRO A 50 3.92 22.96 -17.73
N PHE A 51 3.92 21.69 -18.15
CA PHE A 51 4.94 20.72 -17.74
C PHE A 51 6.31 21.19 -18.26
N ASP A 52 7.15 21.71 -17.37
CA ASP A 52 8.52 22.09 -17.68
C ASP A 52 9.43 20.85 -17.77
N SER A 53 10.58 21.00 -18.41
CA SER A 53 11.53 19.91 -18.64
C SER A 53 12.01 19.25 -17.34
N SER A 54 12.16 20.03 -16.26
CA SER A 54 12.53 19.51 -14.95
C SER A 54 11.43 18.64 -14.34
N LEU A 55 10.18 19.11 -14.39
CA LEU A 55 9.02 18.34 -13.89
C LEU A 55 8.82 17.05 -14.68
N ILE A 56 8.92 17.10 -16.02
CA ILE A 56 8.88 15.91 -16.88
C ILE A 56 9.96 14.90 -16.46
N GLY A 57 11.20 15.36 -16.25
CA GLY A 57 12.31 14.51 -15.81
C GLY A 57 12.05 13.81 -14.48
N SER A 58 11.52 14.55 -13.49
CA SER A 58 11.13 13.99 -12.18
C SER A 58 9.99 12.99 -12.29
N TYR A 59 8.97 13.29 -13.10
CA TYR A 59 7.81 12.44 -13.32
C TYR A 59 8.23 11.09 -13.92
N ILE A 60 9.07 11.11 -14.96
CA ILE A 60 9.58 9.90 -15.62
C ILE A 60 10.42 9.08 -14.65
N SER A 61 11.32 9.73 -13.90
CA SER A 61 12.20 9.06 -12.95
C SER A 61 11.41 8.33 -11.86
N ILE A 62 10.38 8.98 -11.32
CA ILE A 62 9.48 8.39 -10.32
C ILE A 62 8.68 7.23 -10.93
N ALA A 63 8.14 7.39 -12.15
CA ALA A 63 7.43 6.32 -12.84
C ALA A 63 8.31 5.07 -13.08
N VAL A 64 9.59 5.26 -13.43
CA VAL A 64 10.55 4.17 -13.59
C VAL A 64 10.80 3.46 -12.25
N LEU A 65 10.99 4.21 -11.16
CA LEU A 65 11.16 3.62 -9.82
C LEU A 65 9.94 2.81 -9.37
N LEU A 66 8.73 3.33 -9.63
CA LEU A 66 7.49 2.61 -9.37
C LEU A 66 7.37 1.33 -10.22
N SER A 67 7.77 1.38 -11.49
CA SER A 67 7.82 0.20 -12.39
C SER A 67 8.73 -0.88 -11.82
N ILE A 68 9.93 -0.49 -11.38
CA ILE A 68 10.89 -1.41 -10.75
C ILE A 68 10.26 -2.08 -9.51
N GLY A 69 9.59 -1.29 -8.65
CA GLY A 69 8.89 -1.81 -7.48
C GLY A 69 7.81 -2.85 -7.82
N VAL A 70 6.98 -2.58 -8.83
CA VAL A 70 5.95 -3.52 -9.32
C VAL A 70 6.59 -4.80 -9.82
N VAL A 71 7.62 -4.71 -10.68
CA VAL A 71 8.30 -5.89 -11.24
C VAL A 71 8.94 -6.74 -10.14
N ILE A 72 9.64 -6.11 -9.19
CA ILE A 72 10.24 -6.81 -8.04
C ILE A 72 9.17 -7.52 -7.22
N SER A 73 8.05 -6.86 -6.92
CA SER A 73 6.94 -7.45 -6.17
C SER A 73 6.36 -8.68 -6.87
N ILE A 74 6.15 -8.62 -8.18
CA ILE A 74 5.67 -9.75 -8.99
C ILE A 74 6.68 -10.90 -8.98
N LEU A 75 7.97 -10.62 -9.14
CA LEU A 75 9.01 -11.65 -9.08
C LEU A 75 9.03 -12.34 -7.70
N LEU A 76 8.98 -11.58 -6.61
CA LEU A 76 8.90 -12.13 -5.25
C LEU A 76 7.64 -12.98 -5.04
N GLN A 77 6.52 -12.60 -5.64
CA GLN A 77 5.29 -13.38 -5.62
C GLN A 77 5.44 -14.71 -6.36
N ILE A 78 6.06 -14.70 -7.55
CA ILE A 78 6.37 -15.92 -8.31
C ILE A 78 7.29 -16.83 -7.50
N PHE A 79 8.35 -16.28 -6.90
CA PHE A 79 9.25 -17.04 -6.02
C PHE A 79 8.52 -17.64 -4.82
N ASN A 80 7.61 -16.89 -4.18
CA ASN A 80 6.79 -17.37 -3.07
C ASN A 80 5.92 -18.56 -3.48
N TYR A 81 5.35 -18.52 -4.68
CA TYR A 81 4.54 -19.62 -5.21
C TYR A 81 5.39 -20.86 -5.53
N GLN A 82 6.52 -20.68 -6.22
CA GLN A 82 7.41 -21.78 -6.60
C GLN A 82 8.04 -22.48 -5.37
N LEU A 83 8.38 -21.70 -4.34
CA LEU A 83 9.04 -22.22 -3.13
C LEU A 83 8.05 -22.57 -2.01
N LYS A 84 6.74 -22.54 -2.26
CA LYS A 84 5.71 -22.75 -1.22
C LYS A 84 5.88 -24.02 -0.40
N ASP A 85 6.45 -25.07 -1.00
CA ASP A 85 6.66 -26.39 -0.38
C ASP A 85 7.98 -26.49 0.38
N ASN A 86 8.91 -25.54 0.17
CA ASN A 86 10.18 -25.47 0.89
C ASN A 86 9.94 -25.12 2.37
N LYS A 87 10.70 -25.74 3.28
CA LYS A 87 10.57 -25.62 4.74
C LYS A 87 10.47 -24.16 5.23
N TYR A 88 11.23 -23.25 4.62
CA TYR A 88 11.26 -21.84 5.00
C TYR A 88 10.00 -21.06 4.60
N PHE A 89 9.46 -21.32 3.42
CA PHE A 89 8.30 -20.62 2.89
C PHE A 89 7.00 -21.23 3.43
N LYS A 90 6.94 -22.57 3.52
CA LYS A 90 5.83 -23.32 4.10
C LYS A 90 5.53 -22.91 5.54
N GLY A 91 6.57 -22.77 6.36
CA GLY A 91 6.43 -22.35 7.77
C GLY A 91 5.93 -20.92 7.96
N SER A 92 6.03 -20.08 6.93
CA SER A 92 5.69 -18.65 7.00
C SER A 92 4.30 -18.29 6.46
N SER A 93 3.44 -19.29 6.22
CA SER A 93 2.10 -19.13 5.63
C SER A 93 2.12 -18.46 4.25
N PRO A 94 2.43 -19.20 3.16
CA PRO A 94 2.64 -18.63 1.82
C PRO A 94 1.44 -17.87 1.28
N ILE A 95 0.22 -18.25 1.68
CA ILE A 95 -1.03 -17.55 1.31
C ILE A 95 -1.10 -16.15 1.93
N LEU A 96 -0.73 -15.99 3.20
CA LEU A 96 -0.74 -14.67 3.85
C LEU A 96 0.37 -13.78 3.29
N ASN A 97 1.56 -14.34 3.01
CA ASN A 97 2.61 -13.60 2.33
C ASN A 97 2.15 -13.13 0.93
N ALA A 98 1.37 -13.94 0.21
CA ALA A 98 0.81 -13.55 -1.08
C ALA A 98 -0.13 -12.35 -0.99
N VAL A 99 -0.99 -12.30 0.04
CA VAL A 99 -1.89 -11.16 0.28
C VAL A 99 -1.09 -9.89 0.62
N ILE A 100 -0.03 -10.00 1.43
CA ILE A 100 0.85 -8.86 1.74
C ILE A 100 1.51 -8.34 0.46
N THR A 101 2.09 -9.22 -0.36
CA THR A 101 2.76 -8.84 -1.61
C THR A 101 1.78 -8.24 -2.61
N PHE A 102 0.56 -8.76 -2.70
CA PHE A 102 -0.51 -8.14 -3.49
C PHE A 102 -0.82 -6.71 -3.00
N GLY A 103 -0.92 -6.51 -1.69
CA GLY A 103 -1.06 -5.20 -1.07
C GLY A 103 0.08 -4.25 -1.44
N CYS A 104 1.33 -4.72 -1.43
CA CYS A 104 2.49 -3.92 -1.84
C CYS A 104 2.46 -3.57 -3.34
N THR A 105 2.09 -4.51 -4.22
CA THR A 105 1.91 -4.26 -5.65
C THR A 105 0.84 -3.20 -5.90
N MET A 106 -0.29 -3.30 -5.19
CA MET A 106 -1.34 -2.29 -5.21
C MET A 106 -0.83 -0.92 -4.72
N GLY A 107 0.04 -0.91 -3.71
CA GLY A 107 0.69 0.30 -3.20
C GLY A 107 1.57 0.99 -4.26
N TYR A 108 2.38 0.23 -4.99
CA TYR A 108 3.16 0.78 -6.12
C TYR A 108 2.27 1.24 -7.27
N ALA A 109 1.21 0.48 -7.61
CA ALA A 109 0.22 0.90 -8.61
C ALA A 109 -0.46 2.22 -8.22
N ASN A 110 -0.74 2.38 -6.92
CA ASN A 110 -1.29 3.61 -6.38
C ASN A 110 -0.34 4.82 -6.51
N GLY A 111 0.98 4.61 -6.55
CA GLY A 111 1.95 5.65 -6.87
C GLY A 111 1.70 6.28 -8.25
N TYR A 112 1.28 5.49 -9.24
CA TYR A 112 0.88 6.03 -10.55
C TYR A 112 -0.39 6.86 -10.48
N LEU A 113 -1.36 6.43 -9.67
CA LEU A 113 -2.59 7.20 -9.47
C LEU A 113 -2.28 8.57 -8.83
N PHE A 114 -1.32 8.64 -7.91
CA PHE A 114 -0.82 9.92 -7.41
C PHE A 114 -0.20 10.77 -8.52
N LEU A 115 0.69 10.21 -9.34
CA LEU A 115 1.28 10.92 -10.49
C LEU A 115 0.20 11.49 -11.44
N VAL A 116 -0.84 10.71 -11.74
CA VAL A 116 -1.97 11.17 -12.57
C VAL A 116 -2.74 12.31 -11.89
N ASN A 117 -3.03 12.22 -10.59
CA ASN A 117 -3.68 13.34 -9.89
C ASN A 117 -2.84 14.61 -9.95
N TYR A 118 -1.52 14.50 -9.77
CA TYR A 118 -0.64 15.65 -9.83
C TYR A 118 -0.59 16.26 -11.23
N TYR A 119 -0.56 15.43 -12.29
CA TYR A 119 -0.66 15.89 -13.67
C TYR A 119 -1.96 16.67 -13.92
N ILE A 120 -3.10 16.12 -13.51
CA ILE A 120 -4.42 16.75 -13.70
C ILE A 120 -4.55 18.00 -12.83
N GLY A 121 -4.03 17.97 -11.60
CA GLY A 121 -4.05 19.11 -10.68
C GLY A 121 -3.24 20.31 -11.17
N LEU A 122 -2.11 20.05 -11.84
CA LEU A 122 -1.24 21.08 -12.44
C LEU A 122 -1.81 21.63 -13.75
N THR A 123 -2.22 20.75 -14.67
CA THR A 123 -2.63 21.13 -16.04
C THR A 123 -4.13 21.49 -16.13
N GLY A 124 -4.93 21.01 -15.19
CA GLY A 124 -6.39 21.07 -15.23
C GLY A 124 -7.00 20.24 -16.37
N ASN A 125 -6.23 19.33 -16.98
CA ASN A 125 -6.68 18.47 -18.06
C ASN A 125 -7.36 17.22 -17.50
N GLY A 126 -8.68 17.26 -17.30
CA GLY A 126 -9.47 16.10 -16.89
C GLY A 126 -10.32 16.35 -15.64
N LYS A 127 -10.94 15.28 -15.14
CA LYS A 127 -11.78 15.31 -13.93
C LYS A 127 -10.95 14.85 -12.72
N LEU A 128 -10.54 15.79 -11.87
CA LEU A 128 -9.66 15.49 -10.72
C LEU A 128 -10.39 14.73 -9.61
N ARG A 129 -11.61 15.13 -9.23
CA ARG A 129 -12.39 14.55 -8.13
C ARG A 129 -12.52 13.02 -8.15
N PRO A 130 -12.96 12.37 -9.24
CA PRO A 130 -13.10 10.92 -9.25
C PRO A 130 -11.76 10.21 -9.10
N ILE A 131 -10.69 10.73 -9.72
CA ILE A 131 -9.36 10.15 -9.66
C ILE A 131 -8.77 10.31 -8.24
N CYS A 132 -8.99 11.47 -7.63
CA CYS A 132 -8.63 11.75 -6.24
C CYS A 132 -9.26 10.73 -5.27
N ASN A 133 -10.59 10.50 -5.40
CA ASN A 133 -11.30 9.51 -4.58
C ASN A 133 -10.73 8.10 -4.73
N VAL A 134 -10.53 7.64 -5.97
CA VAL A 134 -9.98 6.31 -6.26
C VAL A 134 -8.57 6.16 -5.67
N THR A 135 -7.74 7.20 -5.79
CA THR A 135 -6.34 7.20 -5.35
C THR A 135 -6.24 7.12 -3.84
N VAL A 136 -6.97 7.96 -3.10
CA VAL A 136 -6.94 7.94 -1.64
C VAL A 136 -7.51 6.63 -1.10
N SER A 137 -8.56 6.12 -1.72
CA SER A 137 -9.20 4.87 -1.28
C SER A 137 -8.33 3.66 -1.56
N SER A 138 -7.72 3.60 -2.74
CA SER A 138 -6.76 2.56 -3.13
C SER A 138 -5.52 2.58 -2.23
N PHE A 139 -5.01 3.77 -1.89
CA PHE A 139 -3.94 3.93 -0.92
C PHE A 139 -4.29 3.28 0.42
N TRP A 140 -5.41 3.69 1.03
CA TRP A 140 -5.81 3.16 2.33
C TRP A 140 -6.12 1.66 2.29
N LEU A 141 -6.71 1.16 1.20
CA LEU A 141 -6.99 -0.26 1.05
C LEU A 141 -5.70 -1.10 0.98
N SER A 142 -4.69 -0.63 0.23
CA SER A 142 -3.37 -1.26 0.17
C SER A 142 -2.74 -1.36 1.58
N GLN A 143 -2.72 -0.25 2.32
CA GLN A 143 -2.20 -0.20 3.68
C GLN A 143 -2.96 -1.14 4.63
N LEU A 144 -4.28 -1.18 4.49
CA LEU A 144 -5.16 -2.02 5.31
C LEU A 144 -4.91 -3.51 5.06
N LEU A 145 -4.79 -3.92 3.80
CA LEU A 145 -4.50 -5.29 3.42
C LEU A 145 -3.14 -5.74 3.97
N ILE A 146 -2.10 -4.91 3.84
CA ILE A 146 -0.75 -5.21 4.34
C ILE A 146 -0.77 -5.40 5.86
N ASN A 147 -1.20 -4.37 6.60
CA ASN A 147 -1.10 -4.35 8.06
C ASN A 147 -2.01 -5.39 8.72
N SER A 148 -3.24 -5.53 8.23
CA SER A 148 -4.18 -6.51 8.78
C SER A 148 -3.71 -7.94 8.54
N THR A 149 -3.06 -8.21 7.41
CA THR A 149 -2.50 -9.55 7.13
C THR A 149 -1.27 -9.84 7.99
N ILE A 150 -0.39 -8.85 8.21
CA ILE A 150 0.75 -8.98 9.14
C ILE A 150 0.25 -9.25 10.57
N LEU A 151 -0.78 -8.52 11.00
CA LEU A 151 -1.41 -8.73 12.31
C LEU A 151 -2.00 -10.14 12.41
N MET A 152 -2.83 -10.57 11.46
CA MET A 152 -3.44 -11.91 11.49
C MET A 152 -2.42 -13.04 11.47
N LYS A 153 -1.33 -12.87 10.72
CA LYS A 153 -0.21 -13.81 10.69
C LYS A 153 0.43 -13.96 12.08
N ASN A 154 0.64 -12.86 12.79
CA ASN A 154 1.24 -12.86 14.12
C ASN A 154 0.25 -13.28 15.22
N TRP A 155 -1.02 -12.91 15.08
CA TRP A 155 -2.10 -13.33 15.95
C TRP A 155 -2.28 -14.85 15.95
N ARG A 156 -2.13 -15.49 14.78
CA ARG A 156 -2.09 -16.97 14.68
C ARG A 156 -1.03 -17.57 15.59
N ILE A 157 0.20 -17.03 15.53
CA ILE A 157 1.33 -17.51 16.33
C ILE A 157 1.00 -17.32 17.81
N PHE A 158 0.56 -16.12 18.19
CA PHE A 158 0.17 -15.80 19.55
C PHE A 158 -0.90 -16.76 20.09
N GLN A 159 -1.96 -17.01 19.33
CA GLN A 159 -3.04 -17.94 19.70
C GLN A 159 -2.57 -19.39 19.87
N ILE A 160 -1.62 -19.87 19.06
CA ILE A 160 -1.11 -21.24 19.16
C ILE A 160 -0.29 -21.44 20.44
N PHE A 161 0.49 -20.44 20.85
CA PHE A 161 1.46 -20.58 21.94
C PHE A 161 0.99 -20.03 23.28
N HIS A 162 0.18 -18.98 23.30
CA HIS A 162 -0.24 -18.29 24.52
C HIS A 162 -1.68 -18.59 24.94
N ASN A 163 -2.50 -19.26 24.13
CA ASN A 163 -3.87 -19.59 24.51
C ASN A 163 -3.95 -21.01 25.11
N PRO A 164 -4.18 -21.16 26.44
CA PRO A 164 -4.31 -22.46 27.09
C PRO A 164 -5.59 -23.22 26.69
N SER A 165 -6.61 -22.52 26.19
CA SER A 165 -7.90 -23.11 25.79
C SER A 165 -7.86 -23.81 24.43
N GLN A 166 -6.82 -23.60 23.60
CA GLN A 166 -6.68 -24.27 22.31
C GLN A 166 -6.15 -25.71 22.50
N LYS A 167 -7.06 -26.63 22.88
CA LYS A 167 -6.76 -28.08 23.05
C LYS A 167 -6.22 -28.75 21.78
N ASN A 168 -6.47 -28.19 20.59
CA ASN A 168 -5.96 -28.70 19.31
C ASN A 168 -5.08 -27.66 18.60
N ARG A 169 -3.80 -27.64 18.95
CA ARG A 169 -2.78 -26.72 18.39
C ARG A 169 -2.46 -26.97 16.90
N ASN A 170 -2.99 -28.04 16.30
CA ASN A 170 -2.50 -28.57 15.03
C ASN A 170 -3.03 -27.88 13.76
N ASN A 171 -4.08 -27.06 13.80
CA ASN A 171 -4.40 -26.23 12.63
C ASN A 171 -5.47 -25.17 12.91
N LEU A 172 -5.08 -23.89 13.00
CA LEU A 172 -6.03 -22.82 12.76
C LEU A 172 -6.34 -22.81 11.25
N SER A 173 -7.56 -23.20 10.89
CA SER A 173 -8.00 -23.25 9.49
C SER A 173 -7.78 -21.91 8.78
N ASN A 174 -7.35 -21.95 7.51
CA ASN A 174 -7.24 -20.76 6.67
C ASN A 174 -8.54 -19.95 6.65
N GLY A 175 -9.70 -20.60 6.73
CA GLY A 175 -11.00 -19.90 6.80
C GLY A 175 -11.14 -19.01 8.04
N LYS A 176 -10.66 -19.45 9.21
CA LYS A 176 -10.67 -18.63 10.43
C LYS A 176 -9.72 -17.43 10.33
N LEU A 177 -8.60 -17.58 9.62
CA LEU A 177 -7.66 -16.49 9.34
C LEU A 177 -8.28 -15.44 8.42
N PHE A 178 -8.94 -15.86 7.33
CA PHE A 178 -9.62 -14.94 6.42
C PHE A 178 -10.83 -14.25 7.08
N PHE A 179 -11.56 -14.96 7.93
CA PHE A 179 -12.62 -14.35 8.74
C PHE A 179 -12.06 -13.25 9.66
N GLY A 180 -10.99 -13.55 10.41
CA GLY A 180 -10.33 -12.55 11.26
C GLY A 180 -9.80 -11.36 10.46
N LEU A 181 -9.21 -11.61 9.27
CA LEU A 181 -8.79 -10.55 8.36
C LEU A 181 -9.97 -9.66 7.96
N SER A 182 -11.10 -10.25 7.56
CA SER A 182 -12.32 -9.52 7.20
C SER A 182 -12.86 -8.69 8.36
N VAL A 183 -12.82 -9.20 9.60
CA VAL A 183 -13.28 -8.47 10.79
C VAL A 183 -12.40 -7.24 11.06
N ILE A 184 -11.09 -7.35 10.85
CA ILE A 184 -10.15 -6.23 11.03
C ILE A 184 -10.30 -5.21 9.88
N THR A 185 -10.53 -5.65 8.64
CA THR A 185 -10.61 -4.73 7.50
C THR A 185 -11.99 -4.08 7.33
N ALA A 186 -13.08 -4.75 7.71
CA ALA A 186 -14.44 -4.27 7.46
C ALA A 186 -14.74 -2.87 8.03
N PRO A 187 -14.39 -2.50 9.27
CA PRO A 187 -14.70 -1.17 9.80
C PRO A 187 -14.08 -0.04 8.97
N ALA A 188 -12.83 -0.21 8.54
CA ALA A 188 -12.14 0.76 7.71
C ALA A 188 -12.72 0.84 6.29
N ILE A 189 -13.12 -0.30 5.70
CA ILE A 189 -13.79 -0.33 4.39
C ILE A 189 -15.15 0.36 4.45
N VAL A 190 -15.95 0.08 5.48
CA VAL A 190 -17.25 0.74 5.69
C VAL A 190 -17.06 2.24 5.87
N ALA A 191 -16.07 2.67 6.64
CA ALA A 191 -15.74 4.08 6.80
C ALA A 191 -15.33 4.73 5.47
N LEU A 192 -14.48 4.08 4.67
CA LEU A 192 -14.08 4.58 3.35
C LEU A 192 -15.27 4.75 2.40
N ILE A 193 -16.19 3.77 2.36
CA ILE A 193 -17.41 3.84 1.55
C ILE A 193 -18.32 4.95 2.05
N ALA A 194 -18.54 5.06 3.37
CA ALA A 194 -19.37 6.10 3.96
C ALA A 194 -18.84 7.50 3.65
N ILE A 195 -17.51 7.70 3.70
CA ILE A 195 -16.87 8.97 3.33
C ILE A 195 -17.16 9.32 1.88
N GLN A 196 -17.00 8.37 0.95
CA GLN A 196 -17.27 8.60 -0.47
C GLN A 196 -18.73 8.96 -0.76
N LEU A 197 -19.67 8.37 -0.02
CA LEU A 197 -21.11 8.60 -0.22
C LEU A 197 -21.60 9.91 0.41
N ILE A 198 -21.13 10.25 1.61
CA ILE A 198 -21.65 11.40 2.38
C ILE A 198 -20.96 12.70 1.97
N LYS A 199 -19.62 12.69 1.87
CA LYS A 199 -18.82 13.86 1.50
C LYS A 199 -17.63 13.42 0.63
N PRO A 200 -17.80 13.34 -0.70
CA PRO A 200 -16.71 13.01 -1.61
C PRO A 200 -15.62 14.07 -1.48
N LEU A 201 -14.35 13.68 -1.63
CA LEU A 201 -13.22 14.59 -1.44
C LEU A 201 -13.43 15.89 -2.22
N GLU A 202 -13.20 17.02 -1.54
CA GLU A 202 -13.26 18.35 -2.11
C GLU A 202 -11.93 18.66 -2.81
N GLU A 203 -12.02 19.25 -4.00
CA GLU A 203 -10.84 19.74 -4.72
C GLU A 203 -10.42 21.07 -4.11
N ASN A 204 -9.20 21.16 -3.58
CA ASN A 204 -8.70 22.41 -3.04
C ASN A 204 -8.01 23.21 -4.14
N LYS A 205 -8.64 24.33 -4.55
CA LYS A 205 -8.02 25.30 -5.44
C LYS A 205 -7.01 26.13 -4.66
N VAL A 206 -5.75 26.04 -5.06
CA VAL A 206 -4.66 26.83 -4.52
C VAL A 206 -4.28 27.91 -5.53
N VAL A 207 -4.14 29.15 -5.04
CA VAL A 207 -3.83 30.32 -5.87
C VAL A 207 -2.51 30.92 -5.40
N PHE A 208 -1.53 30.93 -6.29
CA PHE A 208 -0.24 31.57 -6.10
C PHE A 208 -0.32 32.99 -6.67
N LYS A 209 -0.33 33.98 -5.77
CA LYS A 209 -0.31 35.40 -6.14
C LYS A 209 1.08 35.80 -6.62
N ASN A 210 1.18 36.89 -7.39
CA ASN A 210 2.45 37.44 -7.90
C ASN A 210 3.20 36.53 -8.89
N TYR A 211 2.51 35.65 -9.61
CA TYR A 211 3.11 34.81 -10.64
C TYR A 211 2.83 35.40 -12.02
N HIS A 212 3.88 35.80 -12.75
CA HIS A 212 3.73 36.32 -14.11
C HIS A 212 3.48 35.19 -15.12
N CYS A 213 2.30 35.20 -15.73
CA CYS A 213 1.85 34.17 -16.64
C CYS A 213 2.41 34.38 -18.05
N PRO A 214 2.97 33.33 -18.69
CA PRO A 214 3.53 33.47 -20.03
C PRO A 214 2.42 33.86 -21.02
N GLY A 215 2.69 34.89 -21.82
CA GLY A 215 1.74 35.43 -22.81
C GLY A 215 0.86 36.57 -22.31
N PHE A 216 0.95 36.95 -21.03
CA PHE A 216 0.36 38.20 -20.53
C PHE A 216 1.42 39.32 -20.51
N PRO A 217 1.02 40.59 -20.73
CA PRO A 217 1.93 41.72 -20.62
C PRO A 217 2.33 42.00 -19.16
N ASP A 218 3.54 42.54 -18.93
CA ASP A 218 4.15 42.76 -17.60
C ASP A 218 3.33 43.69 -16.68
N ASN A 219 2.45 44.50 -17.25
CA ASN A 219 1.61 45.46 -16.53
C ASN A 219 0.33 44.84 -15.95
N ILE A 220 0.08 43.54 -16.18
CA ILE A 220 -1.09 42.83 -15.66
C ILE A 220 -0.65 41.91 -14.52
N GLU A 221 -1.29 42.09 -13.36
CA GLU A 221 -1.15 41.16 -12.25
C GLU A 221 -1.81 39.82 -12.58
N THR A 222 -0.99 38.79 -12.72
CA THR A 222 -1.46 37.43 -12.98
C THR A 222 -1.21 36.52 -11.78
N SER A 223 -1.97 35.43 -11.71
CA SER A 223 -1.85 34.44 -10.66
C SER A 223 -1.85 33.03 -11.23
N ARG A 224 -1.14 32.12 -10.56
CA ARG A 224 -1.09 30.71 -10.95
C ARG A 224 -2.08 29.91 -10.12
N ILE A 225 -2.82 29.02 -10.77
CA ILE A 225 -3.78 28.14 -10.08
C ILE A 225 -3.34 26.68 -10.16
N GLU A 226 -3.48 25.97 -9.05
CA GLU A 226 -3.29 24.53 -8.94
C GLU A 226 -4.49 23.91 -8.22
N TYR A 227 -4.85 22.67 -8.60
CA TYR A 227 -5.87 21.91 -7.89
C TYR A 227 -5.21 20.76 -7.14
N HIS A 228 -5.31 20.80 -5.82
CA HIS A 228 -4.74 19.78 -4.96
C HIS A 228 -5.81 18.79 -4.50
N CYS A 229 -5.47 17.51 -4.61
CA CYS A 229 -6.11 16.43 -3.88
C CYS A 229 -5.38 16.23 -2.55
N ILE A 230 -5.40 17.23 -1.67
CA ILE A 230 -4.82 17.10 -0.33
C ILE A 230 -5.87 16.47 0.59
N LEU A 231 -5.42 15.52 1.41
CA LEU A 231 -6.11 15.12 2.63
C LEU A 231 -6.11 16.33 3.57
N SER A 232 -7.10 17.22 3.45
CA SER A 232 -7.24 18.39 4.32
C SER A 232 -7.27 17.91 5.77
N LEU A 233 -6.18 18.18 6.50
CA LEU A 233 -5.97 17.76 7.89
C LEU A 233 -6.86 18.57 8.87
N LYS A 234 -8.11 18.83 8.49
CA LYS A 234 -9.14 19.36 9.39
C LYS A 234 -9.56 18.24 10.33
N LEU A 235 -9.76 18.57 11.61
CA LEU A 235 -10.32 17.66 12.61
C LEU A 235 -11.65 17.09 12.06
N GLY A 236 -11.69 15.80 11.73
CA GLY A 236 -12.83 15.19 11.04
C GLY A 236 -12.55 13.74 10.59
N TRP A 237 -13.35 13.20 9.67
CA TRP A 237 -13.22 11.81 9.20
C TRP A 237 -11.82 11.46 8.65
N GLN A 238 -11.08 12.46 8.17
CA GLN A 238 -9.72 12.30 7.65
C GLN A 238 -8.68 12.01 8.74
N THR A 239 -8.97 12.22 10.02
CA THR A 239 -8.07 11.85 11.14
C THR A 239 -8.38 10.48 11.73
N VAL A 240 -9.63 10.00 11.60
CA VAL A 240 -10.09 8.70 12.13
C VAL A 240 -9.37 7.53 11.47
N ILE A 241 -9.23 7.57 10.14
CA ILE A 241 -8.58 6.51 9.37
C ILE A 241 -7.09 6.39 9.73
N PRO A 242 -6.27 7.46 9.66
CA PRO A 242 -4.87 7.42 10.13
C PRO A 242 -4.73 6.92 11.57
N PHE A 243 -5.62 7.34 12.47
CA PHE A 243 -5.61 6.89 13.86
C PHE A 243 -5.82 5.37 13.97
N TYR A 244 -6.77 4.82 13.22
CA TYR A 244 -6.97 3.37 13.15
C TYR A 244 -5.72 2.63 12.66
N PHE A 245 -5.01 3.18 11.66
CA PHE A 245 -3.77 2.59 11.17
C PHE A 245 -2.64 2.63 12.21
N ILE A 246 -2.48 3.74 12.92
CA ILE A 246 -1.51 3.85 14.01
C ILE A 246 -1.84 2.80 15.09
N LEU A 247 -3.11 2.65 15.45
CA LEU A 247 -3.55 1.63 16.41
C LEU A 247 -3.21 0.22 15.93
N LEU A 248 -3.49 -0.11 14.66
CA LEU A 248 -3.13 -1.40 14.06
C LEU A 248 -1.61 -1.66 14.15
N LEU A 249 -0.78 -0.67 13.81
CA LEU A 249 0.68 -0.80 13.89
C LEU A 249 1.15 -1.03 15.33
N VAL A 250 0.58 -0.31 16.31
CA VAL A 250 0.87 -0.53 17.74
C VAL A 250 0.49 -1.94 18.18
N ILE A 251 -0.67 -2.45 17.75
CA ILE A 251 -1.09 -3.83 18.06
C ILE A 251 -0.13 -4.84 17.41
N ILE A 252 0.33 -4.61 16.18
CA ILE A 252 1.33 -5.46 15.52
C ILE A 252 2.62 -5.52 16.32
N ILE A 253 3.12 -4.36 16.78
CA ILE A 253 4.31 -4.28 17.63
C ILE A 253 4.09 -5.08 18.91
N PHE A 254 2.97 -4.86 19.59
CA PHE A 254 2.63 -5.54 20.84
C PHE A 254 2.58 -7.07 20.67
N VAL A 255 1.83 -7.57 19.70
CA VAL A 255 1.74 -9.02 19.42
C VAL A 255 3.10 -9.58 18.99
N GLY A 256 3.87 -8.82 18.21
CA GLY A 256 5.25 -9.17 17.83
C GLY A 256 6.15 -9.35 19.04
N SER A 257 6.07 -8.47 20.03
CA SER A 257 6.82 -8.55 21.29
C SER A 257 6.52 -9.82 22.08
N PHE A 258 5.25 -10.24 22.17
CA PHE A 258 4.92 -11.54 22.78
C PHE A 258 5.49 -12.70 21.98
N ASN A 259 5.39 -12.66 20.65
CA ASN A 259 5.91 -13.71 19.78
C ASN A 259 7.44 -13.87 19.89
N CYS A 260 8.18 -12.82 20.28
CA CYS A 260 9.62 -12.91 20.55
C CYS A 260 9.97 -13.76 21.78
N LEU A 261 9.03 -14.01 22.69
CA LEU A 261 9.22 -14.85 23.88
C LEU A 261 9.13 -16.35 23.57
N ILE A 262 8.73 -16.71 22.34
CA ILE A 262 8.52 -18.09 21.90
C ILE A 262 9.85 -18.73 21.43
N THR A 263 9.85 -20.06 21.26
CA THR A 263 10.97 -20.85 20.73
C THR A 263 11.60 -20.28 19.44
N TRP A 264 12.90 -20.58 19.26
CA TRP A 264 13.81 -20.01 18.26
C TRP A 264 13.29 -19.85 16.82
N HIS A 265 12.42 -20.74 16.34
CA HIS A 265 11.89 -20.65 14.97
C HIS A 265 10.87 -19.51 14.82
N PHE A 266 9.97 -19.34 15.79
CA PHE A 266 8.91 -18.32 15.75
C PHE A 266 9.37 -16.97 16.28
N LYS A 267 10.41 -16.94 17.12
CA LYS A 267 11.05 -15.71 17.59
C LYS A 267 11.40 -14.76 16.43
N LYS A 268 11.96 -15.28 15.34
CA LYS A 268 12.31 -14.48 14.15
C LYS A 268 11.10 -13.85 13.47
N GLU A 269 9.97 -14.54 13.42
CA GLU A 269 8.74 -13.96 12.84
C GLU A 269 8.18 -12.85 13.74
N GLY A 270 8.33 -12.96 15.07
CA GLY A 270 8.02 -11.88 16.02
C GLY A 270 8.94 -10.66 15.85
N GLU A 271 10.25 -10.85 15.71
CA GLU A 271 11.22 -9.77 15.45
C GLU A 271 10.90 -9.03 14.14
N LEU A 272 10.57 -9.77 13.08
CA LEU A 272 10.15 -9.21 11.80
C LEU A 272 8.82 -8.45 11.91
N ALA A 273 7.89 -8.90 12.76
CA ALA A 273 6.63 -8.20 13.02
C ALA A 273 6.84 -6.88 13.75
N ILE A 274 7.70 -6.84 14.76
CA ILE A 274 8.09 -5.60 15.44
C ILE A 274 8.68 -4.63 14.43
N LEU A 275 9.61 -5.10 13.60
CA LEU A 275 10.25 -4.29 12.58
C LEU A 275 9.25 -3.77 11.52
N ALA A 276 8.31 -4.61 11.09
CA ALA A 276 7.21 -4.26 10.19
C ALA A 276 6.12 -3.40 10.86
N GLY A 277 6.13 -3.22 12.18
CA GLY A 277 5.27 -2.28 12.87
C GLY A 277 5.95 -0.94 13.12
N THR A 278 7.18 -0.96 13.65
CA THR A 278 7.91 0.24 14.11
C THR A 278 8.36 1.15 12.98
N ILE A 279 8.97 0.59 11.92
CA ILE A 279 9.47 1.42 10.82
C ILE A 279 8.32 2.02 10.01
N PRO A 280 7.27 1.27 9.63
CA PRO A 280 6.05 1.84 9.09
C PRO A 280 5.41 2.93 9.95
N LEU A 281 5.37 2.74 11.27
CA LEU A 281 4.86 3.76 12.19
C LEU A 281 5.70 5.04 12.13
N LEU A 282 7.03 4.91 12.14
CA LEU A 282 7.94 6.05 12.02
C LEU A 282 7.79 6.75 10.67
N LEU A 283 7.68 6.00 9.57
CA LEU A 283 7.42 6.55 8.24
C LEU A 283 6.09 7.32 8.21
N PHE A 284 5.04 6.79 8.86
CA PHE A 284 3.75 7.48 8.95
C PHE A 284 3.82 8.76 9.78
N ILE A 285 4.54 8.75 10.90
CA ILE A 285 4.74 9.95 11.73
C ILE A 285 5.50 11.03 10.95
N VAL A 286 6.60 10.65 10.29
CA VAL A 286 7.38 11.57 9.45
C VAL A 286 6.53 12.10 8.30
N TYR A 287 5.72 11.23 7.69
CA TYR A 287 4.75 11.62 6.67
C TYR A 287 3.82 12.70 7.23
N PHE A 288 3.01 12.40 8.23
CA PHE A 288 2.04 13.37 8.75
C PHE A 288 2.68 14.65 9.32
N ALA A 289 3.88 14.58 9.91
CA ALA A 289 4.61 15.76 10.38
C ALA A 289 4.96 16.69 9.21
N ILE A 290 5.51 16.15 8.12
CA ILE A 290 5.81 16.93 6.91
C ILE A 290 4.52 17.51 6.33
N ALA A 291 3.46 16.72 6.19
CA ALA A 291 2.17 17.20 5.68
C ALA A 291 1.57 18.32 6.55
N TYR A 292 1.70 18.22 7.88
CA TYR A 292 1.23 19.25 8.81
C TYR A 292 2.02 20.55 8.67
N VAL A 293 3.35 20.46 8.62
CA VAL A 293 4.23 21.62 8.40
C VAL A 293 3.93 22.27 7.04
N MET A 294 3.70 21.49 6.00
CA MET A 294 3.35 22.02 4.67
C MET A 294 1.98 22.70 4.65
N SER A 295 1.04 22.24 5.47
CA SER A 295 -0.32 22.81 5.51
C SER A 295 -0.43 24.08 6.36
N ASN A 296 0.37 24.19 7.44
CA ASN A 296 0.20 25.24 8.46
C ASN A 296 1.45 26.10 8.68
N GLY A 297 2.61 25.71 8.16
CA GLY A 297 3.91 26.29 8.50
C GLY A 297 4.39 27.43 7.61
N TYR A 298 3.75 27.69 6.47
CA TYR A 298 4.20 28.69 5.50
C TYR A 298 3.12 29.75 5.22
N THR A 299 3.56 30.99 5.02
CA THR A 299 2.72 32.12 4.59
C THR A 299 2.29 32.00 3.12
N GLU A 300 3.05 31.26 2.32
CA GLU A 300 2.73 30.98 0.92
C GLU A 300 2.20 29.55 0.76
N PRO A 301 1.20 29.35 -0.12
CA PRO A 301 0.70 28.02 -0.42
C PRO A 301 1.78 27.15 -1.05
N PHE A 302 1.67 25.83 -0.86
CA PHE A 302 2.70 24.88 -1.26
C PHE A 302 2.42 24.25 -2.63
N SER A 303 3.42 24.17 -3.51
CA SER A 303 3.30 23.67 -4.89
C SER A 303 3.21 22.14 -4.98
N ILE A 304 2.43 21.62 -5.94
CA ILE A 304 2.39 20.19 -6.28
C ILE A 304 3.80 19.63 -6.56
N ARG A 305 4.69 20.44 -7.17
CA ARG A 305 6.06 20.04 -7.51
C ARG A 305 6.81 19.47 -6.31
N ASP A 306 6.58 20.08 -5.16
CA ASP A 306 7.29 19.74 -3.94
C ASP A 306 6.55 18.62 -3.14
N GLN A 307 5.24 18.40 -3.39
CA GLN A 307 4.45 17.33 -2.77
C GLN A 307 4.68 15.95 -3.39
N ILE A 308 4.89 15.92 -4.72
CA ILE A 308 5.14 14.71 -5.50
C ILE A 308 6.25 13.84 -4.90
N PRO A 309 7.49 14.35 -4.72
CA PRO A 309 8.62 13.50 -4.32
C PRO A 309 8.41 12.88 -2.96
N TYR A 310 7.90 13.63 -1.99
CA TYR A 310 7.68 13.15 -0.63
C TYR A 310 6.57 12.09 -0.57
N THR A 311 5.44 12.30 -1.26
CA THR A 311 4.32 11.34 -1.23
C THR A 311 4.72 10.02 -1.87
N VAL A 312 5.41 10.08 -3.02
CA VAL A 312 5.85 8.87 -3.70
C VAL A 312 7.03 8.22 -3.00
N ALA A 313 7.93 9.01 -2.39
CA ALA A 313 9.01 8.47 -1.55
C ALA A 313 8.46 7.67 -0.37
N PHE A 314 7.41 8.16 0.30
CA PHE A 314 6.73 7.39 1.36
C PHE A 314 6.21 6.05 0.83
N ILE A 315 5.51 6.05 -0.31
CA ILE A 315 4.98 4.82 -0.93
C ILE A 315 6.12 3.85 -1.27
N LEU A 316 7.19 4.34 -1.90
CA LEU A 316 8.34 3.52 -2.25
C LEU A 316 9.03 2.96 -1.01
N ALA A 317 9.32 3.79 -0.01
CA ALA A 317 9.99 3.39 1.22
C ALA A 317 9.16 2.35 1.99
N TYR A 318 7.87 2.61 2.18
CA TYR A 318 6.96 1.73 2.89
C TYR A 318 6.88 0.35 2.24
N ASN A 319 6.53 0.28 0.96
CA ASN A 319 6.29 -0.99 0.27
C ASN A 319 7.58 -1.80 0.10
N SER A 320 8.69 -1.12 -0.21
CA SER A 320 9.99 -1.79 -0.38
C SER A 320 10.50 -2.35 0.95
N PHE A 321 10.29 -1.61 2.04
CA PHE A 321 10.65 -2.07 3.38
C PHE A 321 9.84 -3.31 3.79
N ILE A 322 8.52 -3.30 3.61
CA ILE A 322 7.67 -4.46 3.94
C ILE A 322 8.11 -5.69 3.14
N LEU A 323 8.37 -5.55 1.83
CA LEU A 323 8.86 -6.67 1.00
C LEU A 323 10.23 -7.16 1.47
N ALA A 324 11.14 -6.25 1.82
CA ALA A 324 12.46 -6.60 2.34
C ALA A 324 12.39 -7.37 3.66
N VAL A 325 11.52 -6.96 4.59
CA VAL A 325 11.29 -7.68 5.85
C VAL A 325 10.65 -9.05 5.60
N LEU A 326 9.65 -9.12 4.71
CA LEU A 326 8.88 -10.34 4.45
C LEU A 326 9.71 -11.45 3.79
N TYR A 327 10.59 -11.09 2.86
CA TYR A 327 11.36 -12.03 2.05
C TYR A 327 12.86 -12.06 2.37
N GLY A 328 13.45 -10.96 2.85
CA GLY A 328 14.89 -10.82 3.01
C GLY A 328 15.51 -11.88 3.89
N SER A 329 14.96 -12.09 5.09
CA SER A 329 15.46 -13.10 6.03
C SER A 329 15.41 -14.53 5.45
N LYS A 330 14.36 -14.85 4.69
CA LYS A 330 14.15 -16.17 4.07
C LYS A 330 15.07 -16.40 2.89
N THR A 331 15.26 -15.38 2.06
CA THR A 331 16.17 -15.44 0.91
C THR A 331 17.62 -15.60 1.38
N ILE A 332 18.02 -14.91 2.45
CA ILE A 332 19.36 -15.09 3.05
C ILE A 332 19.53 -16.51 3.57
N LEU A 333 18.54 -17.06 4.29
CA LEU A 333 18.59 -18.43 4.78
C LEU A 333 18.65 -19.45 3.64
N LEU A 334 17.87 -19.25 2.57
CA LEU A 334 17.88 -20.12 1.39
C LEU A 334 19.23 -20.07 0.66
N CYS A 335 19.80 -18.89 0.50
CA CYS A 335 21.12 -18.70 -0.10
C CYS A 335 22.23 -19.32 0.76
N ARG A 336 22.12 -19.23 2.09
CA ARG A 336 23.07 -19.87 3.01
C ARG A 336 23.00 -21.39 2.89
N ASP A 337 21.80 -21.96 2.90
CA ASP A 337 21.59 -23.42 2.75
C ASP A 337 22.02 -23.94 1.36
N ARG A 338 21.90 -23.14 0.28
CA ARG A 338 22.46 -23.49 -1.04
C ARG A 338 23.99 -23.44 -1.09
N LYS A 339 24.60 -22.45 -0.43
CA LYS A 339 26.08 -22.30 -0.37
C LYS A 339 26.74 -23.35 0.50
N VAL A 340 26.04 -23.83 1.52
CA VAL A 340 26.40 -25.08 2.21
C VAL A 340 26.11 -26.21 1.22
N LYS A 341 27.08 -26.51 0.33
CA LYS A 341 27.09 -27.78 -0.42
C LYS A 341 26.72 -28.88 0.57
N PRO A 342 25.90 -29.88 0.19
CA PRO A 342 25.86 -31.08 0.99
C PRO A 342 27.30 -31.57 1.04
N VAL A 343 27.97 -31.39 2.18
CA VAL A 343 29.03 -32.30 2.58
C VAL A 343 28.42 -33.66 2.30
N ASN A 344 29.12 -34.51 1.54
CA ASN A 344 28.78 -35.92 1.41
C ASN A 344 28.69 -36.48 2.83
N ARG A 345 27.53 -36.29 3.47
CA ARG A 345 27.19 -36.79 4.77
C ARG A 345 26.91 -38.23 4.45
N LYS A 346 27.99 -39.03 4.44
CA LYS A 346 27.93 -40.45 4.77
C LYS A 346 26.83 -40.57 5.81
N SER A 347 25.74 -41.26 5.44
CA SER A 347 24.48 -41.36 6.16
C SER A 347 24.66 -41.09 7.65
N THR A 348 24.34 -39.86 8.09
CA THR A 348 24.54 -39.48 9.49
C THR A 348 23.67 -40.42 10.32
N ILE A 349 24.15 -40.86 11.47
CA ILE A 349 23.44 -41.77 12.39
C ILE A 349 21.98 -41.34 12.60
N ARG A 350 21.70 -40.02 12.59
CA ARG A 350 20.34 -39.46 12.65
C ARG A 350 19.42 -39.82 11.47
N LYS A 351 19.94 -39.95 10.25
CA LYS A 351 19.15 -40.40 9.09
C LYS A 351 18.86 -41.91 9.20
N LYS A 352 19.87 -42.72 9.54
CA LYS A 352 19.66 -44.15 9.87
C LYS A 352 18.67 -44.35 11.02
N PHE A 353 18.73 -43.51 12.06
CA PHE A 353 17.81 -43.56 13.19
C PHE A 353 16.39 -43.19 12.78
N ASN A 354 16.21 -42.16 11.94
CA ASN A 354 14.89 -41.78 11.43
C ASN A 354 14.32 -42.86 10.49
N ASP A 355 15.13 -43.40 9.58
CA ASP A 355 14.72 -44.48 8.66
C ASP A 355 14.33 -45.74 9.46
N LEU A 356 15.09 -46.09 10.50
CA LEU A 356 14.78 -47.20 11.41
C LEU A 356 13.53 -46.91 12.26
N HIS A 357 13.31 -45.66 12.66
CA HIS A 357 12.12 -45.25 13.40
C HIS A 357 10.85 -45.38 12.55
N ASP A 358 10.93 -44.97 11.28
CA ASP A 358 9.84 -45.10 10.31
C ASP A 358 9.55 -46.59 9.99
N GLU A 359 10.59 -47.43 9.91
CA GLU A 359 10.46 -48.88 9.73
C GLU A 359 9.77 -49.55 10.94
N ILE A 360 10.18 -49.21 12.16
CA ILE A 360 9.52 -49.69 13.39
C ILE A 360 8.06 -49.24 13.44
N PHE A 361 7.76 -48.00 13.02
CA PHE A 361 6.41 -47.48 12.99
C PHE A 361 5.52 -48.23 11.98
N MET A 362 6.05 -48.54 10.80
CA MET A 362 5.38 -49.34 9.78
C MET A 362 5.12 -50.78 10.24
N LEU A 363 6.11 -51.42 10.86
CA LEU A 363 5.97 -52.77 11.42
C LEU A 363 4.91 -52.83 12.53
N LYS A 364 4.90 -51.85 13.45
CA LYS A 364 3.83 -51.75 14.47
C LYS A 364 2.44 -51.65 13.85
N ARG A 365 2.30 -50.89 12.76
CA ARG A 365 1.03 -50.72 12.07
C ARG A 365 0.60 -52.01 11.34
N GLN A 366 1.55 -52.78 10.81
CA GLN A 366 1.27 -54.09 10.23
C GLN A 366 0.89 -55.11 11.31
N LEU A 367 1.55 -55.11 12.46
CA LEU A 367 1.22 -55.98 13.60
C LEU A 367 -0.19 -55.66 14.13
N GLN A 368 -0.54 -54.39 14.30
CA GLN A 368 -1.91 -53.98 14.67
C GLN A 368 -2.95 -54.43 13.62
N LYS A 369 -2.61 -54.39 12.33
CA LYS A 369 -3.50 -54.93 11.30
C LYS A 369 -3.63 -56.44 11.38
N MET A 370 -2.55 -57.17 11.65
CA MET A 370 -2.56 -58.61 11.82
C MET A 370 -3.35 -59.05 13.05
N ASP A 371 -3.22 -58.33 14.17
CA ASP A 371 -4.00 -58.53 15.39
C ASP A 371 -5.48 -58.18 15.18
N ALA A 372 -5.79 -57.11 14.44
CA ALA A 372 -7.16 -56.76 14.07
C ALA A 372 -7.78 -57.73 13.04
N SER A 373 -6.95 -58.43 12.25
CA SER A 373 -7.38 -59.44 11.29
C SER A 373 -7.34 -60.87 11.83
N ARG A 374 -6.89 -61.10 13.08
CA ARG A 374 -7.01 -62.42 13.72
C ARG A 374 -8.49 -62.66 13.99
N PRO A 375 -9.13 -63.63 13.32
CA PRO A 375 -10.45 -64.07 13.75
C PRO A 375 -10.33 -64.63 15.17
N ILE A 376 -11.24 -64.23 16.04
CA ILE A 376 -11.46 -64.82 17.35
C ILE A 376 -11.86 -66.29 17.14
N LYS A 377 -10.86 -67.17 17.00
CA LYS A 377 -10.98 -68.62 17.04
C LYS A 377 -9.77 -69.17 17.81
N GLN A 378 -9.64 -68.76 19.07
CA GLN A 378 -8.89 -69.47 20.12
C GLN A 378 -9.06 -68.77 21.48
N LEU A 379 -10.31 -68.58 21.90
CA LEU A 379 -10.65 -68.33 23.30
C LEU A 379 -11.98 -69.05 23.57
N ASN A 380 -11.91 -70.38 23.57
CA ASN A 380 -12.91 -71.32 24.11
C ASN A 380 -12.32 -72.74 24.01
N SER A 381 -11.23 -73.00 24.74
CA SER A 381 -10.73 -74.36 25.01
C SER A 381 -9.64 -74.33 26.09
N SER A 382 -9.91 -73.71 27.24
CA SER A 382 -9.08 -73.86 28.44
C SER A 382 -9.75 -73.23 29.66
N SER A 383 -10.97 -73.66 29.96
CA SER A 383 -11.60 -73.41 31.26
C SER A 383 -12.52 -74.57 31.61
N ASN A 384 -11.91 -75.72 31.92
CA ASN A 384 -12.53 -76.81 32.68
C ASN A 384 -11.39 -77.63 33.30
N LEU A 385 -10.89 -77.14 34.43
CA LEU A 385 -10.23 -77.90 35.49
C LEU A 385 -10.12 -76.97 36.71
N ILE A 386 -11.26 -76.82 37.39
CA ILE A 386 -11.29 -76.33 38.77
C ILE A 386 -11.08 -77.57 39.65
N PRO A 387 -10.17 -77.52 40.64
CA PRO A 387 -9.92 -78.62 41.56
C PRO A 387 -10.99 -78.66 42.64
N THR A 388 -11.67 -79.80 42.79
CA THR A 388 -12.42 -80.14 44.01
C THR A 388 -11.46 -80.76 45.02
N VAL A 389 -11.06 -79.95 45.99
CA VAL A 389 -10.53 -80.43 47.27
C VAL A 389 -11.71 -80.50 48.23
N THR A 390 -12.11 -81.71 48.60
CA THR A 390 -13.01 -81.99 49.73
C THR A 390 -12.23 -82.79 50.75
N PHE A 391 -12.02 -82.20 51.92
CA PHE A 391 -11.68 -82.90 53.16
C PHE A 391 -12.87 -82.70 54.09
N GLU A 392 -13.52 -83.79 54.50
CA GLU A 392 -13.98 -84.00 55.88
C GLU A 392 -14.49 -85.46 56.05
N THR A 393 -13.80 -86.13 56.98
CA THR A 393 -14.08 -87.39 57.72
C THR A 393 -14.38 -88.68 56.98
#